data_AF-A0A506RTZ9-F1
#
_entry.id   AF-A0A506RTZ9-F1
#
_cell.length_a   1.000
_cell.length_b   1.000
_cell.length_c   1.000
_cell.angle_alpha   90.00
_cell.angle_beta   90.00
_cell.angle_gamma   90.00
#
_symmetry.space_group_name_H-M   'P 1'
#
loop_
_entity.id
_entity.type
_entity.pdbx_description
1 polymer ?
#
loop_
_entity_poly.entity_id
_entity_poly.type
_entity_poly.pdbx_seq_one_letter_code
_entity_poly.pdbx_strand_id
1 'polypeptide(L)'
;MRFLNLILLSISISVFANEDGWVQYLNRPSAENAKAIRQAPKSFNFNDVYDVLSVQVLSGDLEALNLALRLKQWVSLSASDSESLSVLIGKTARSFPEQYLKVVSSIETPMQCVGLVNYGLEYIDNVSAMLYENEQRQLALQSVDSSKLSGIRDNCLKILKADAIFLTKQLGN
;
A
#
# COMPACT_ATOMS: atom_id res chain seq x y z
N MET A 1 13.70 67.10 -11.49
CA MET A 1 12.74 66.13 -12.04
C MET A 1 13.20 64.74 -11.65
N ARG A 2 12.46 64.07 -10.76
CA ARG A 2 12.78 62.70 -10.28
C ARG A 2 11.93 61.72 -11.10
N PHE A 3 12.56 60.94 -11.96
CA PHE A 3 11.91 59.81 -12.62
C PHE A 3 11.92 58.62 -11.66
N LEU A 4 10.71 58.26 -11.21
CA LEU A 4 10.43 57.12 -10.35
C LEU A 4 10.45 55.85 -11.25
N ASN A 5 11.55 55.10 -11.23
CA ASN A 5 11.61 53.79 -11.89
C ASN A 5 10.80 52.79 -11.06
N LEU A 6 9.53 52.62 -11.40
CA LEU A 6 8.69 51.52 -10.89
C LEU A 6 9.12 50.22 -11.56
N ILE A 7 9.80 49.36 -10.81
CA ILE A 7 10.07 47.98 -11.18
C ILE A 7 8.73 47.23 -11.09
N LEU A 8 8.06 47.06 -12.22
CA LEU A 8 6.95 46.12 -12.39
C LEU A 8 7.54 44.71 -12.35
N LEU A 9 7.65 44.15 -11.14
CA LEU A 9 7.88 42.72 -10.94
C LEU A 9 6.60 42.00 -11.39
N SER A 10 6.53 41.65 -12.66
CA SER A 10 5.52 40.75 -13.19
C SER A 10 5.74 39.38 -12.56
N ILE A 11 5.10 39.14 -11.42
CA ILE A 11 4.93 37.80 -10.87
C ILE A 11 4.06 37.07 -11.86
N SER A 12 4.69 36.34 -12.78
CA SER A 12 4.05 35.31 -13.58
C SER A 12 3.51 34.29 -12.59
N ILE A 13 2.24 34.45 -12.21
CA ILE A 13 1.47 33.37 -11.60
C ILE A 13 1.32 32.36 -12.72
N SER A 14 2.28 31.43 -12.82
CA SER A 14 2.16 30.28 -13.67
C SER A 14 0.86 29.60 -13.28
N VAL A 15 -0.14 29.71 -14.15
CA VAL A 15 -1.33 28.90 -14.12
C VAL A 15 -0.82 27.47 -14.25
N PHE A 16 -0.65 26.79 -13.12
CA PHE A 16 -0.51 25.34 -13.10
C PHE A 16 -1.83 24.82 -13.65
N ALA A 17 -1.89 24.68 -14.97
CA ALA A 17 -2.86 23.84 -15.63
C ALA A 17 -2.86 22.52 -14.87
N ASN A 18 -4.05 22.05 -14.48
CA ASN A 18 -4.29 20.78 -13.81
C ASN A 18 -3.45 19.66 -14.45
N GLU A 19 -2.22 19.44 -13.98
CA GLU A 19 -1.56 18.18 -14.20
C GLU A 19 -2.48 17.14 -13.57
N ASP A 20 -2.79 16.09 -14.33
CA ASP A 20 -3.50 14.94 -13.78
C ASP A 20 -2.77 14.53 -12.50
N GLY A 21 -3.50 14.34 -11.39
CA GLY A 21 -2.89 14.05 -10.09
C GLY A 21 -1.92 12.88 -10.16
N TRP A 22 -2.16 11.94 -11.09
CA TRP A 22 -1.25 10.86 -11.43
C TRP A 22 0.09 11.30 -12.01
N VAL A 23 0.09 12.26 -12.95
CA VAL A 23 1.33 12.83 -13.51
C VAL A 23 2.13 13.51 -12.41
N GLN A 24 1.46 14.28 -11.55
CA GLN A 24 2.12 14.92 -10.41
C GLN A 24 2.72 13.88 -9.44
N TYR A 25 1.97 12.83 -9.12
CA TYR A 25 2.45 11.75 -8.24
C TYR A 25 3.64 10.99 -8.83
N LEU A 26 3.60 10.65 -10.13
CA LEU A 26 4.68 9.94 -10.81
C LEU A 26 5.95 10.80 -10.91
N ASN A 27 5.81 12.11 -11.17
CA ASN A 27 6.95 13.01 -11.29
C ASN A 27 7.56 13.40 -9.93
N ARG A 28 6.73 13.47 -8.87
CA ARG A 28 7.13 13.91 -7.53
C ARG A 28 6.43 13.04 -6.48
N PRO A 29 6.91 11.81 -6.23
CA PRO A 29 6.22 10.93 -5.30
C PRO A 29 6.34 11.44 -3.86
N SER A 30 5.20 11.70 -3.22
CA SER A 30 5.11 12.14 -1.82
C SER A 30 3.78 11.73 -1.20
N ALA A 31 3.71 11.75 0.13
CA ALA A 31 2.48 11.50 0.88
C ALA A 31 1.34 12.44 0.45
N GLU A 32 1.62 13.73 0.24
CA GLU A 32 0.63 14.71 -0.21
C GLU A 32 0.08 14.36 -1.60
N ASN A 33 0.95 13.98 -2.53
CA ASN A 33 0.55 13.63 -3.89
C ASN A 33 -0.19 12.28 -3.91
N ALA A 34 0.22 11.29 -3.11
CA ALA A 34 -0.49 10.02 -2.96
C ALA A 34 -1.93 10.23 -2.43
N LYS A 35 -2.07 11.11 -1.44
CA LYS A 35 -3.36 11.50 -0.87
C LYS A 35 -4.24 12.24 -1.87
N ALA A 36 -3.66 13.04 -2.75
CA ALA A 36 -4.39 13.80 -3.76
C ALA A 36 -5.05 12.93 -4.85
N ILE A 37 -4.53 11.73 -5.11
CA ILE A 37 -5.14 10.77 -6.03
C ILE A 37 -6.52 10.37 -5.50
N ARG A 38 -7.59 10.55 -6.29
CA ARG A 38 -8.96 10.15 -5.90
C ARG A 38 -9.57 9.05 -6.75
N GLN A 39 -9.07 8.85 -7.96
CA GLN A 39 -9.66 7.96 -8.96
C GLN A 39 -8.57 7.30 -9.79
N ALA A 40 -8.88 6.15 -10.39
CA ALA A 40 -8.01 5.50 -11.36
C ALA A 40 -7.85 6.41 -12.59
N PRO A 41 -6.65 6.48 -13.20
CA PRO A 41 -6.52 7.19 -14.45
C PRO A 41 -7.22 6.37 -15.55
N LYS A 42 -7.81 7.08 -16.53
CA LYS A 42 -8.52 6.44 -17.66
C LYS A 42 -7.61 5.56 -18.51
N SER A 43 -6.34 5.94 -18.62
CA SER A 43 -5.25 5.17 -19.24
C SER A 43 -4.19 4.95 -18.18
N PHE A 44 -4.14 3.72 -17.66
CA PHE A 44 -3.30 3.36 -16.52
C PHE A 44 -2.26 2.35 -16.98
N ASN A 45 -0.99 2.77 -17.03
CA ASN A 45 0.12 1.81 -17.06
C ASN A 45 0.41 1.42 -15.61
N PHE A 46 -0.05 0.23 -15.20
CA PHE A 46 0.12 -0.23 -13.82
C PHE A 46 1.59 -0.34 -13.44
N ASN A 47 2.48 -0.73 -14.37
CA ASN A 47 3.89 -0.93 -14.07
C ASN A 47 4.58 0.36 -13.62
N ASP A 48 4.38 1.46 -14.33
CA ASP A 48 4.98 2.76 -13.99
C ASP A 48 4.53 3.24 -12.60
N VAL A 49 3.26 3.01 -12.27
CA VAL A 49 2.69 3.36 -10.97
C VAL A 49 3.20 2.42 -9.89
N TYR A 50 3.25 1.12 -10.16
CA TYR A 50 3.65 0.11 -9.19
C TYR A 50 5.11 0.30 -8.74
N ASP A 51 6.02 0.61 -9.67
CA ASP A 51 7.43 0.84 -9.34
C ASP A 51 7.59 2.02 -8.37
N VAL A 52 6.93 3.15 -8.65
CA VAL A 52 6.95 4.34 -7.79
C VAL A 52 6.24 4.11 -6.45
N LEU A 53 5.09 3.43 -6.49
CA LEU A 53 4.27 3.16 -5.32
C LEU A 53 4.97 2.18 -4.38
N SER A 54 5.56 1.12 -4.91
CA SER A 54 6.20 0.06 -4.11
C SER A 54 7.35 0.61 -3.26
N VAL A 55 8.17 1.52 -3.82
CA VAL A 55 9.26 2.18 -3.09
C VAL A 55 8.73 2.96 -1.88
N GLN A 56 7.65 3.72 -2.05
CA GLN A 56 7.07 4.50 -0.94
C GLN A 56 6.35 3.63 0.09
N VAL A 57 5.63 2.60 -0.36
CA VAL A 57 4.98 1.66 0.56
C VAL A 57 6.02 0.92 1.41
N LEU A 58 7.11 0.46 0.79
CA LEU A 58 8.20 -0.24 1.48
C LEU A 58 9.10 0.69 2.30
N SER A 59 9.00 2.01 2.13
CA SER A 59 9.64 3.00 3.02
C SER A 59 8.76 3.42 4.20
N GLY A 60 7.55 2.88 4.31
CA GLY A 60 6.63 3.15 5.42
C GLY A 60 5.82 4.43 5.26
N ASP A 61 5.59 4.89 4.02
CA ASP A 61 4.66 5.98 3.74
C ASP A 61 3.20 5.49 3.85
N LEU A 62 2.50 6.00 4.86
CA LEU A 62 1.12 5.64 5.16
C LEU A 62 0.14 6.04 4.06
N GLU A 63 0.34 7.19 3.40
CA GLU A 63 -0.56 7.66 2.33
C GLU A 63 -0.32 6.85 1.05
N ALA A 64 0.91 6.43 0.79
CA ALA A 64 1.22 5.47 -0.27
C ALA A 64 0.56 4.11 -0.01
N LEU A 65 0.60 3.59 1.23
CA LEU A 65 -0.10 2.35 1.59
C LEU A 65 -1.62 2.47 1.42
N ASN A 66 -2.20 3.61 1.82
CA ASN A 66 -3.62 3.90 1.55
C ASN A 66 -3.92 3.97 0.05
N LEU A 67 -3.03 4.55 -0.76
CA LEU A 67 -3.17 4.54 -2.21
C LEU A 67 -3.14 3.12 -2.76
N ALA A 68 -2.18 2.28 -2.35
CA ALA A 68 -2.11 0.87 -2.77
C ALA A 68 -3.40 0.09 -2.45
N LEU A 69 -3.96 0.31 -1.25
CA LEU A 69 -5.23 -0.28 -0.86
C LEU A 69 -6.39 0.20 -1.76
N ARG A 70 -6.48 1.50 -2.02
CA ARG A 70 -7.53 2.06 -2.89
C ARG A 70 -7.41 1.53 -4.32
N LEU A 71 -6.19 1.44 -4.86
CA LEU A 71 -5.93 0.79 -6.14
C LEU A 71 -6.50 -0.64 -6.14
N LYS A 72 -6.19 -1.42 -5.09
CA LYS A 72 -6.60 -2.83 -4.95
C LYS A 72 -8.13 -3.02 -4.92
N GLN A 73 -8.88 -2.00 -4.53
CA GLN A 73 -10.34 -1.99 -4.49
C GLN A 73 -10.98 -1.58 -5.83
N TRP A 74 -10.20 -1.10 -6.80
CA TRP A 74 -10.73 -0.70 -8.09
C TRP A 74 -10.99 -1.91 -8.99
N VAL A 75 -12.23 -1.99 -9.49
CA VAL A 75 -12.79 -3.13 -10.24
C VAL A 75 -12.08 -3.38 -11.58
N SER A 76 -11.41 -2.38 -12.14
CA SER A 76 -10.79 -2.47 -13.47
C SER A 76 -9.35 -3.02 -13.48
N LEU A 77 -8.79 -3.40 -12.33
CA LEU A 77 -7.47 -4.03 -12.29
C LEU A 77 -7.52 -5.46 -12.82
N SER A 78 -6.46 -5.84 -13.55
CA SER A 78 -6.26 -7.24 -13.92
C SER A 78 -6.01 -8.10 -12.68
N ALA A 79 -6.19 -9.42 -12.80
CA ALA A 79 -5.93 -10.35 -11.70
C ALA A 79 -4.48 -10.28 -11.22
N SER A 80 -3.49 -10.17 -12.13
CA SER A 80 -2.07 -10.09 -11.77
C SER A 80 -1.72 -8.78 -11.06
N ASP A 81 -2.31 -7.65 -11.48
CA ASP A 81 -2.04 -6.35 -10.85
C ASP A 81 -2.64 -6.31 -9.44
N SER A 82 -3.85 -6.86 -9.30
CA SER A 82 -4.53 -7.06 -8.02
C SER A 82 -3.73 -7.95 -7.07
N GLU A 83 -3.12 -9.02 -7.58
CA GLU A 83 -2.22 -9.88 -6.81
C GLU A 83 -0.95 -9.15 -6.38
N SER A 84 -0.30 -8.42 -7.30
CA SER A 84 0.90 -7.63 -7.05
C SER A 84 0.68 -6.60 -5.93
N LEU A 85 -0.46 -5.89 -5.95
CA LEU A 85 -0.85 -4.99 -4.87
C LEU A 85 -1.10 -5.73 -3.56
N SER A 86 -1.70 -6.92 -3.60
CA SER A 86 -1.93 -7.72 -2.40
C SER A 86 -0.62 -8.14 -1.74
N VAL A 87 0.37 -8.57 -2.54
CA VAL A 87 1.71 -8.89 -2.06
C VAL A 87 2.37 -7.65 -1.45
N LEU A 88 2.33 -6.52 -2.16
CA LEU A 88 2.91 -5.26 -1.69
C LEU A 88 2.30 -4.80 -0.36
N ILE A 89 0.98 -4.80 -0.24
CA ILE A 89 0.26 -4.46 1.00
C ILE A 89 0.62 -5.47 2.11
N GLY A 90 0.63 -6.77 1.80
CA GLY A 90 0.97 -7.84 2.75
C GLY A 90 2.38 -7.71 3.35
N LYS A 91 3.37 -7.27 2.57
CA LYS A 91 4.74 -7.03 3.05
C LYS A 91 4.81 -5.98 4.17
N THR A 92 3.86 -5.05 4.22
CA THR A 92 3.78 -4.05 5.31
C THR A 92 3.28 -4.63 6.62
N ALA A 93 2.58 -5.77 6.63
CA ALA A 93 2.18 -6.45 7.87
C ALA A 93 3.39 -6.92 8.69
N ARG A 94 4.50 -7.24 8.01
CA ARG A 94 5.78 -7.58 8.66
C ARG A 94 6.58 -6.32 9.01
N SER A 95 6.72 -5.39 8.07
CA SER A 95 7.68 -4.28 8.19
C SER A 95 7.14 -3.07 8.97
N PHE A 96 5.84 -2.79 8.81
CA PHE A 96 5.14 -1.64 9.42
C PHE A 96 3.77 -2.06 9.97
N PRO A 97 3.72 -3.01 10.93
CA PRO A 97 2.48 -3.69 11.34
C PRO A 97 1.39 -2.74 11.83
N GLU A 98 1.73 -1.67 12.56
CA GLU A 98 0.73 -0.69 13.00
C GLU A 98 0.12 0.09 11.81
N GLN A 99 0.94 0.47 10.81
CA GLN A 99 0.43 1.16 9.62
C GLN A 99 -0.46 0.24 8.79
N TYR A 100 -0.05 -1.01 8.60
CA TYR A 100 -0.88 -2.04 7.97
C TYR A 100 -2.25 -2.13 8.63
N LEU A 101 -2.28 -2.30 9.96
CA LEU A 101 -3.52 -2.39 10.73
C LEU A 101 -4.38 -1.13 10.62
N LYS A 102 -3.79 0.07 10.64
CA LYS A 102 -4.51 1.33 10.43
C LYS A 102 -5.21 1.34 9.07
N VAL A 103 -4.49 1.00 8.00
CA VAL A 103 -5.03 1.02 6.64
C VAL A 103 -6.12 -0.05 6.46
N VAL A 104 -5.89 -1.29 6.89
CA VAL A 104 -6.88 -2.37 6.74
C VAL A 104 -8.03 -2.30 7.75
N SER A 105 -7.96 -1.42 8.75
CA SER A 105 -9.12 -1.11 9.60
C SER A 105 -10.15 -0.21 8.92
N SER A 106 -9.74 0.52 7.86
CA SER A 106 -10.60 1.46 7.15
C SER A 106 -11.50 0.79 6.09
N ILE A 107 -11.32 -0.50 5.85
CA ILE A 107 -12.04 -1.27 4.83
C ILE A 107 -13.11 -2.17 5.45
N GLU A 108 -14.24 -2.23 4.75
CA GLU A 108 -15.32 -3.15 5.10
C GLU A 108 -14.94 -4.60 4.76
N THR A 109 -15.54 -5.54 5.49
CA THR A 109 -15.49 -6.97 5.16
C THR A 109 -16.07 -7.21 3.75
N PRO A 110 -15.54 -8.18 2.97
CA PRO A 110 -14.61 -9.23 3.36
C PRO A 110 -13.12 -8.89 3.15
N MET A 111 -12.78 -7.66 2.75
CA MET A 111 -11.39 -7.31 2.39
C MET A 111 -10.47 -7.04 3.59
N GLN A 112 -10.99 -7.12 4.82
CA GLN A 112 -10.18 -7.00 6.03
C GLN A 112 -9.00 -7.96 5.99
N CYS A 113 -7.82 -7.48 6.36
CA CYS A 113 -6.56 -8.23 6.30
C CYS A 113 -6.11 -8.62 4.87
N VAL A 114 -6.34 -7.75 3.88
CA VAL A 114 -5.85 -7.93 2.51
C VAL A 114 -4.35 -8.24 2.46
N GLY A 115 -3.96 -9.14 1.55
CA GLY A 115 -2.56 -9.48 1.29
C GLY A 115 -1.88 -10.36 2.33
N LEU A 116 -2.58 -10.70 3.42
CA LEU A 116 -1.95 -11.32 4.59
C LEU A 116 -1.37 -12.71 4.32
N VAL A 117 -1.97 -13.47 3.40
CA VAL A 117 -1.52 -14.81 2.96
C VAL A 117 -0.90 -14.80 1.56
N ASN A 118 -0.72 -13.62 0.95
CA ASN A 118 -0.02 -13.49 -0.33
C ASN A 118 1.44 -13.12 -0.04
N TYR A 119 2.32 -14.11 -0.12
CA TYR A 119 3.72 -13.97 0.26
C TYR A 119 4.59 -13.35 -0.85
N GLY A 120 4.23 -13.57 -2.11
CA GLY A 120 4.99 -13.16 -3.28
C GLY A 120 5.51 -14.36 -4.07
N LEU A 121 5.94 -14.10 -5.30
CA LEU A 121 6.42 -15.14 -6.23
C LEU A 121 7.66 -15.85 -5.70
N GLU A 122 8.46 -15.17 -4.89
CA GLU A 122 9.67 -15.71 -4.26
C GLU A 122 9.40 -16.85 -3.26
N TYR A 123 8.13 -17.07 -2.88
CA TYR A 123 7.71 -18.12 -1.96
C TYR A 123 6.99 -19.29 -2.65
N ILE A 124 6.73 -19.22 -3.96
CA ILE A 124 6.02 -20.27 -4.70
C ILE A 124 6.72 -21.61 -4.51
N ASP A 125 5.91 -22.64 -4.21
CA ASP A 125 6.35 -24.02 -3.97
C ASP A 125 7.36 -24.21 -2.82
N ASN A 126 7.59 -23.19 -1.99
CA ASN A 126 8.46 -23.25 -0.84
C ASN A 126 7.66 -23.08 0.46
N VAL A 127 6.95 -24.14 0.85
CA VAL A 127 6.06 -24.13 2.03
C VAL A 127 6.81 -23.75 3.31
N SER A 128 8.08 -24.16 3.45
CA SER A 128 8.92 -23.78 4.60
C SER A 128 9.17 -22.27 4.65
N ALA A 129 9.44 -21.63 3.50
CA ALA A 129 9.61 -20.18 3.43
C ALA A 129 8.28 -19.44 3.68
N MET A 130 7.16 -19.98 3.18
CA MET A 130 5.82 -19.43 3.46
C MET A 130 5.50 -19.46 4.96
N LEU A 131 5.78 -20.59 5.64
CA LEU A 131 5.61 -20.71 7.09
C LEU A 131 6.49 -19.72 7.87
N TYR A 132 7.75 -19.57 7.46
CA TYR A 132 8.64 -18.58 8.06
C TYR A 132 8.07 -17.16 7.92
N GLU A 133 7.68 -16.74 6.71
CA GLU A 133 7.11 -15.40 6.50
C GLU A 133 5.78 -15.20 7.25
N ASN A 134 4.93 -16.23 7.33
CA ASN A 134 3.71 -16.21 8.13
C ASN A 134 4.02 -15.98 9.62
N GLU A 135 4.99 -16.70 10.19
CA GLU A 135 5.43 -16.51 11.57
C GLU A 135 5.97 -15.09 11.80
N GLN A 136 6.79 -14.57 10.89
CA GLN A 136 7.32 -13.21 10.98
C GLN A 136 6.20 -12.16 10.98
N ARG A 137 5.16 -12.34 10.15
CA ARG A 137 3.98 -11.47 10.14
C ARG A 137 3.18 -11.59 11.45
N GLN A 138 3.01 -12.80 11.99
CA GLN A 138 2.34 -12.99 13.29
C GLN A 138 3.05 -12.25 14.42
N LEU A 139 4.37 -12.41 14.53
CA LEU A 139 5.19 -11.74 15.54
C LEU A 139 5.13 -10.21 15.41
N ALA A 140 5.22 -9.69 14.18
CA ALA A 140 5.11 -8.26 13.91
C ALA A 140 3.73 -7.69 14.27
N LEU A 141 2.63 -8.41 13.96
CA LEU A 141 1.29 -7.97 14.33
C LEU A 141 1.05 -8.04 15.84
N GLN A 142 1.62 -9.05 16.52
CA GLN A 142 1.52 -9.19 17.98
C GLN A 142 2.23 -8.06 18.74
N SER A 143 3.26 -7.45 18.17
CA SER A 143 4.00 -6.35 18.81
C SER A 143 3.25 -5.01 18.80
N VAL A 144 2.09 -4.92 18.15
CA VAL A 144 1.26 -3.70 18.11
C VAL A 144 0.37 -3.63 19.36
N ASP A 145 0.73 -2.74 20.29
CA ASP A 145 0.07 -2.54 21.59
C ASP A 145 -1.19 -1.64 21.56
N SER A 146 -1.64 -1.22 20.38
CA SER A 146 -2.76 -0.29 20.24
C SER A 146 -4.11 -0.96 20.52
N SER A 147 -4.79 -0.55 21.60
CA SER A 147 -6.14 -1.03 21.93
C SER A 147 -7.20 -0.70 20.89
N LYS A 148 -7.00 0.38 20.11
CA LYS A 148 -7.89 0.75 19.00
C LYS A 148 -7.78 -0.21 17.81
N LEU A 149 -6.64 -0.89 17.68
CA LEU A 149 -6.36 -1.81 16.56
C LEU A 149 -6.48 -3.28 16.96
N SER A 150 -6.80 -3.59 18.23
CA SER A 150 -6.84 -4.96 18.73
C SER A 150 -7.83 -5.85 17.97
N GLY A 151 -9.04 -5.35 17.69
CA GLY A 151 -10.05 -6.14 16.97
C GLY A 151 -9.59 -6.58 15.57
N ILE A 152 -9.01 -5.66 14.79
CA ILE A 152 -8.50 -5.98 13.45
C ILE A 152 -7.22 -6.82 13.52
N ARG A 153 -6.33 -6.54 14.48
CA ARG A 153 -5.12 -7.34 14.74
C ARG A 153 -5.47 -8.79 15.02
N ASP A 154 -6.41 -9.02 15.94
CA ASP A 154 -6.80 -10.36 16.37
C ASP A 154 -7.47 -11.13 15.21
N ASN A 155 -8.23 -10.45 14.36
CA ASN A 155 -8.78 -11.03 13.13
C ASN A 155 -7.66 -11.45 12.15
N CYS A 156 -6.69 -10.58 11.89
CA CYS A 156 -5.56 -10.91 11.02
C CYS A 156 -4.72 -12.07 11.58
N LEU A 157 -4.46 -12.10 12.89
CA LEU A 157 -3.77 -13.20 13.55
C LEU A 157 -4.54 -14.52 13.44
N LYS A 158 -5.88 -14.50 13.50
CA LYS A 158 -6.71 -15.69 13.28
C LYS A 158 -6.53 -16.25 11.87
N ILE A 159 -6.48 -15.38 10.85
CA ILE A 159 -6.26 -15.76 9.44
C ILE A 159 -4.87 -16.40 9.28
N LEU A 160 -3.81 -15.76 9.78
CA LEU A 160 -2.44 -16.29 9.68
C LEU A 160 -2.29 -17.65 10.36
N LYS A 161 -2.89 -17.84 11.55
CA LYS A 161 -2.88 -19.12 12.26
C LYS A 161 -3.60 -20.23 11.49
N ALA A 162 -4.74 -19.92 10.88
CA ALA A 162 -5.45 -20.89 10.04
C ALA A 162 -4.62 -21.28 8.81
N ASP A 163 -3.97 -20.32 8.17
CA ASP A 163 -3.08 -20.55 7.03
C ASP A 163 -1.85 -21.38 7.41
N ALA A 164 -1.21 -21.09 8.54
CA ALA A 164 -0.07 -21.87 9.03
C ALA A 164 -0.44 -23.34 9.29
N ILE A 165 -1.64 -23.62 9.81
CA ILE A 165 -2.16 -24.99 9.98
C ILE A 165 -2.32 -25.67 8.61
N PHE A 166 -2.83 -24.94 7.62
CA PHE A 166 -2.99 -25.45 6.25
C PHE A 166 -1.63 -25.78 5.62
N LEU A 167 -0.67 -24.85 5.66
CA LEU A 167 0.68 -25.03 5.13
C LEU A 167 1.42 -26.19 5.82
N THR A 168 1.29 -26.33 7.14
CA THR A 168 1.92 -27.45 7.88
C THR A 168 1.40 -28.81 7.41
N LYS A 169 0.11 -28.92 7.06
CA LYS A 169 -0.45 -30.16 6.49
C LYS A 169 0.12 -30.47 5.10
N GLN A 170 0.48 -29.46 4.32
CA GLN A 170 1.09 -29.66 3.00
C GLN A 170 2.52 -30.20 3.09
N LEU A 171 3.27 -29.88 4.15
CA LEU A 171 4.61 -30.45 4.37
C LEU A 171 4.62 -31.92 4.78
N GLY A 172 3.52 -32.41 5.36
CA GLY A 172 3.40 -33.79 5.84
C GLY A 172 2.88 -34.79 4.81
N ASN A 173 2.49 -34.31 3.62
CA ASN A 173 2.04 -35.12 2.48
C ASN A 173 3.13 -35.13 1.40
#